data_AF-A0A7X8L7T0-F1
#
_entry.id   AF-A0A7X8L7T0-F1
#
_cell.length_a   1.000
_cell.length_b   1.000
_cell.length_c   1.000
_cell.angle_alpha   90.00
_cell.angle_beta   90.00
_cell.angle_gamma   90.00
#
_symmetry.space_group_name_H-M   'P 1'
#
loop_
_entity.id
_entity.type
_entity.pdbx_description
1 polymer ?
#
loop_
_entity_poly.entity_id
_entity_poly.type
_entity_poly.pdbx_seq_one_letter_code
_entity_poly.pdbx_strand_id
1 'polypeptide(L)'
;MSEDRIFRTAPEEKYYDNKSRASIFFRVLIQKFWKLIEFNLIYLVISIPAIIVSCFIGIYITNSLLPAVEADFFAFLFVYGFPPMVLLMAIPVIAFGPAQAGMAYILRCFSYERPTFYWSDFKDKMKENFKQSLVVSLINLAAFIFLLFDFYLYGQISQNTDNLLFYVANIFLFMILILFIMMAMYIYPMMVSYELKTKYLYKNAFLFSIGRFLPNLVVLFICFLLILAPVLIVVYVGNAMVLAIIYLYYMVLGFSLPGLVSSFFINPVIDKYLKPAPAQANSE
;
A
#
# COMPACT_ATOMS: atom_id res chain seq x y z
N MET A 1 7.03 -7.49 -35.06
CA MET A 1 7.36 -6.10 -35.45
C MET A 1 6.22 -5.24 -34.91
N SER A 2 6.29 -4.62 -33.72
CA SER A 2 7.39 -3.99 -32.99
C SER A 2 7.62 -4.61 -31.60
N GLU A 3 8.87 -5.00 -31.32
CA GLU A 3 9.39 -5.20 -29.97
C GLU A 3 9.73 -3.82 -29.40
N ASP A 4 8.84 -3.20 -28.61
CA ASP A 4 9.27 -2.10 -27.76
C ASP A 4 9.91 -2.67 -26.50
N ARG A 5 11.25 -2.62 -26.50
CA ARG A 5 12.11 -2.99 -25.38
C ARG A 5 11.96 -1.95 -24.28
N ILE A 6 11.08 -2.21 -23.32
CA ILE A 6 10.65 -1.29 -22.24
C ILE A 6 11.81 -0.82 -21.33
N PHE A 7 12.99 -1.46 -21.39
CA PHE A 7 14.20 -0.99 -20.73
C PHE A 7 15.46 -1.24 -21.57
N ARG A 8 15.59 -0.60 -22.74
CA ARG A 8 16.94 -0.28 -23.23
C ARG A 8 17.54 0.73 -22.25
N THR A 9 18.53 0.31 -21.47
CA THR A 9 19.46 1.25 -20.83
C THR A 9 20.03 2.13 -21.95
N ALA A 10 19.60 3.41 -21.98
CA ALA A 10 20.27 4.42 -22.78
C ALA A 10 21.77 4.43 -22.40
N PRO A 11 22.68 4.76 -23.34
CA PRO A 11 24.10 4.91 -23.01
C PRO A 11 24.21 5.83 -21.78
N GLU A 12 24.96 5.36 -20.79
CA GLU A 12 25.03 5.94 -19.45
C GLU A 12 25.56 7.39 -19.46
N GLU A 13 24.69 8.36 -19.75
CA GLU A 13 24.87 9.67 -19.13
C GLU A 13 24.51 9.49 -17.65
N LYS A 14 25.53 9.37 -16.81
CA LYS A 14 25.38 9.51 -15.36
C LYS A 14 24.90 10.93 -15.07
N TYR A 15 23.59 11.15 -15.16
CA TYR A 15 22.95 12.35 -14.65
C TYR A 15 23.03 12.27 -13.13
N TYR A 16 24.07 12.89 -12.56
CA TYR A 16 24.18 13.08 -11.13
C TYR A 16 23.16 14.13 -10.71
N ASP A 17 21.91 13.73 -10.51
CA ASP A 17 20.97 14.58 -9.78
C ASP A 17 21.42 14.60 -8.31
N ASN A 18 22.26 15.58 -7.96
CA ASN A 18 22.81 15.78 -6.60
C ASN A 18 21.74 16.24 -5.59
N LYS A 19 20.46 16.02 -5.89
CA LYS A 19 19.34 16.42 -5.06
C LYS A 19 18.95 15.28 -4.14
N SER A 20 18.72 15.61 -2.88
CA SER A 20 18.15 14.66 -1.92
C SER A 20 16.82 14.12 -2.45
N ARG A 21 16.59 12.80 -2.30
CA ARG A 21 15.31 12.14 -2.65
C ARG A 21 14.11 12.82 -2.00
N ALA A 22 14.28 13.42 -0.82
CA ALA A 22 13.25 14.20 -0.16
C ALA A 22 12.88 15.48 -0.94
N SER A 23 13.85 16.17 -1.54
CA SER A 23 13.61 17.33 -2.40
C SER A 23 12.82 16.95 -3.64
N ILE A 24 13.16 15.80 -4.25
CA ILE A 24 12.42 15.25 -5.39
C ILE A 24 10.99 14.90 -4.99
N PHE A 25 10.80 14.29 -3.81
CA PHE A 25 9.46 13.98 -3.28
C PHE A 25 8.57 15.23 -3.18
N PHE A 26 9.04 16.29 -2.51
CA PHE A 26 8.24 17.51 -2.37
C PHE A 26 8.00 18.22 -3.70
N ARG A 27 8.97 18.20 -4.61
CA ARG A 27 8.77 18.74 -5.96
C ARG A 27 7.67 17.98 -6.69
N VAL A 28 7.72 16.66 -6.71
CA VAL A 28 6.71 15.81 -7.35
C VAL A 28 5.35 16.00 -6.70
N LEU A 29 5.29 16.06 -5.36
CA LEU A 29 4.05 16.30 -4.61
C LEU A 29 3.39 17.61 -5.03
N ILE A 30 4.15 18.69 -5.19
CA ILE A 30 3.64 20.01 -5.59
C ILE A 30 3.28 20.04 -7.08
N GLN A 31 4.19 19.60 -7.96
CA GLN A 31 4.01 19.69 -9.41
C GLN A 31 2.95 18.73 -9.95
N LYS A 32 2.79 17.57 -9.32
CA LYS A 32 1.81 16.54 -9.70
C LYS A 32 0.63 16.48 -8.73
N PHE A 33 0.44 17.48 -7.87
CA PHE A 33 -0.64 17.52 -6.87
C PHE A 33 -2.00 17.17 -7.47
N TRP A 34 -2.41 17.88 -8.52
CA TRP A 34 -3.68 17.64 -9.21
C TRP A 34 -3.78 16.26 -9.84
N LYS A 35 -2.66 15.71 -10.32
CA LYS A 35 -2.63 14.35 -10.87
C LYS A 35 -2.76 13.30 -9.77
N LEU A 36 -2.19 13.53 -8.59
CA LEU A 36 -2.40 12.64 -7.44
C LEU A 36 -3.88 12.60 -7.05
N ILE A 37 -4.59 13.73 -7.12
CA ILE A 37 -6.05 13.79 -6.89
C ILE A 37 -6.81 12.99 -7.95
N GLU A 38 -6.51 13.25 -9.23
CA GLU A 38 -7.16 12.58 -10.37
C GLU A 38 -7.04 11.06 -10.26
N PHE A 39 -5.83 10.55 -10.02
CA PHE A 39 -5.61 9.11 -9.87
C PHE A 39 -6.18 8.54 -8.57
N ASN A 40 -6.26 9.32 -7.49
CA ASN A 40 -6.95 8.89 -6.27
C ASN A 40 -8.44 8.66 -6.54
N LEU A 41 -9.09 9.58 -7.25
CA LEU A 41 -10.51 9.49 -7.61
C LEU A 41 -10.77 8.31 -8.56
N ILE A 42 -9.93 8.13 -9.58
CA ILE A 42 -9.99 6.96 -10.48
C ILE A 42 -9.84 5.66 -9.68
N TYR A 43 -8.84 5.59 -8.79
CA TYR A 43 -8.60 4.42 -7.97
C TYR A 43 -9.80 4.10 -7.08
N LEU A 44 -10.42 5.13 -6.47
CA LEU A 44 -11.61 4.99 -5.63
C LEU A 44 -12.78 4.40 -6.42
N VAL A 45 -13.07 4.92 -7.61
CA VAL A 45 -14.17 4.45 -8.47
C VAL A 45 -13.97 2.99 -8.90
N ILE A 46 -12.76 2.62 -9.31
CA ILE A 46 -12.49 1.23 -9.75
C ILE A 46 -12.45 0.27 -8.55
N SER A 47 -12.08 0.76 -7.37
CA SER A 47 -11.93 -0.05 -6.15
C SER A 47 -13.20 -0.17 -5.31
N ILE A 48 -14.38 0.24 -5.80
CA ILE A 48 -15.68 0.09 -5.10
C ILE A 48 -15.89 -1.32 -4.51
N PRO A 49 -15.61 -2.42 -5.22
CA PRO A 49 -15.75 -3.76 -4.64
C PRO A 49 -14.86 -3.97 -3.41
N ALA A 50 -13.61 -3.50 -3.46
CA ALA A 50 -12.68 -3.59 -2.33
C ALA A 50 -13.07 -2.65 -1.18
N ILE A 51 -13.65 -1.49 -1.48
CA ILE A 51 -14.21 -0.55 -0.47
C ILE A 51 -15.31 -1.25 0.34
N ILE A 52 -16.25 -1.92 -0.34
CA ILE A 52 -17.35 -2.61 0.36
C ILE A 52 -16.79 -3.69 1.30
N VAL A 53 -15.89 -4.54 0.80
CA VAL A 53 -15.28 -5.62 1.61
C VAL A 53 -14.47 -5.06 2.77
N SER A 54 -13.67 -4.03 2.53
CA SER A 54 -12.82 -3.42 3.56
C SER A 54 -13.63 -2.67 4.62
N CYS A 55 -14.81 -2.12 4.29
CA CYS A 55 -15.71 -1.52 5.29
C CYS A 55 -16.11 -2.53 6.37
N PHE A 56 -16.55 -3.74 5.99
CA PHE A 56 -16.90 -4.78 6.96
C PHE A 56 -15.70 -5.20 7.82
N ILE A 57 -14.52 -5.30 7.19
CA ILE A 57 -13.27 -5.64 7.89
C ILE A 57 -12.86 -4.52 8.85
N GLY A 58 -12.98 -3.25 8.47
CA GLY A 58 -12.65 -2.09 9.31
C GLY A 58 -13.52 -2.02 10.56
N ILE A 59 -14.82 -2.27 10.42
CA ILE A 59 -15.77 -2.38 11.55
C ILE A 59 -15.35 -3.51 12.50
N TYR A 60 -15.01 -4.68 11.94
CA TYR A 60 -14.57 -5.82 12.74
C TYR A 60 -13.28 -5.54 13.52
N ILE A 61 -12.27 -4.96 12.86
CA ILE A 61 -11.00 -4.57 13.48
C ILE A 61 -11.24 -3.57 14.61
N THR A 62 -12.10 -2.58 14.37
CA THR A 62 -12.42 -1.56 15.37
C THR A 62 -13.07 -2.17 16.61
N ASN A 63 -14.08 -3.04 16.44
CA ASN A 63 -14.71 -3.73 17.56
C ASN A 63 -13.71 -4.58 18.36
N SER A 64 -12.74 -5.17 17.66
CA SER A 64 -11.72 -6.03 18.28
C SER A 64 -10.66 -5.22 19.03
N LEU A 65 -10.24 -4.07 18.50
CA LEU A 65 -9.16 -3.25 19.08
C LEU A 65 -9.65 -2.23 20.10
N LEU A 66 -10.87 -1.73 19.95
CA LEU A 66 -11.47 -0.67 20.76
C LEU A 66 -12.82 -1.10 21.35
N PRO A 67 -12.89 -2.22 22.11
CA PRO A 67 -14.15 -2.75 22.62
C PRO A 67 -14.85 -1.84 23.64
N ALA A 68 -14.11 -0.90 24.25
CA ALA A 68 -14.64 0.04 25.24
C ALA A 68 -15.20 1.34 24.62
N VAL A 69 -15.12 1.50 23.29
CA VAL A 69 -15.65 2.69 22.61
C VAL A 69 -17.15 2.50 22.38
N GLU A 70 -17.95 3.08 23.27
CA GLU A 70 -19.39 3.21 23.07
C GLU A 70 -19.67 4.39 22.14
N ALA A 71 -20.14 4.08 20.93
CA ALA A 71 -20.47 5.07 19.91
C ALA A 71 -21.77 4.65 19.19
N ASP A 72 -22.53 5.61 18.68
CA ASP A 72 -23.63 5.28 17.79
C ASP A 72 -23.11 4.62 16.50
N PHE A 73 -24.01 3.97 15.75
CA PHE A 73 -23.63 3.25 14.54
C PHE A 73 -22.90 4.12 13.51
N PHE A 74 -23.27 5.40 13.39
CA PHE A 74 -22.66 6.31 12.42
C PHE A 74 -21.23 6.67 12.83
N ALA A 75 -21.00 7.06 14.08
CA ALA A 75 -19.67 7.33 14.60
C ALA A 75 -18.80 6.06 14.56
N PHE A 76 -19.37 4.90 14.89
CA PHE A 76 -18.66 3.62 14.79
C PHE A 76 -18.17 3.34 13.36
N LEU A 77 -19.05 3.51 12.37
CA LEU A 77 -18.73 3.26 10.97
C LEU A 77 -17.75 4.30 10.40
N PHE A 78 -18.07 5.58 10.56
CA PHE A 78 -17.39 6.66 9.85
C PHE A 78 -16.16 7.19 10.63
N VAL A 79 -16.24 7.34 11.95
CA VAL A 79 -15.10 7.87 12.71
C VAL A 79 -14.07 6.77 12.98
N TYR A 80 -14.52 5.58 13.39
CA TYR A 80 -13.61 4.54 13.85
C TYR A 80 -13.34 3.44 12.80
N GLY A 81 -14.36 2.99 12.07
CA GLY A 81 -14.25 1.89 11.11
C GLY A 81 -13.63 2.26 9.76
N PHE A 82 -13.91 3.45 9.24
CA PHE A 82 -13.43 3.91 7.93
C PHE A 82 -11.91 4.12 7.85
N PRO A 83 -11.23 4.75 8.84
CA PRO A 83 -9.80 4.99 8.77
C PRO A 83 -8.90 3.73 8.64
N PRO A 84 -9.08 2.65 9.44
CA PRO A 84 -8.28 1.44 9.26
C PRO A 84 -8.54 0.77 7.89
N MET A 85 -9.75 0.91 7.35
CA MET A 85 -10.08 0.47 6.00
C MET A 85 -9.28 1.24 4.94
N VAL A 86 -9.20 2.58 5.04
CA VAL A 86 -8.35 3.39 4.13
C VAL A 86 -6.89 2.98 4.24
N LEU A 87 -6.38 2.72 5.45
CA LEU A 87 -4.99 2.29 5.67
C LEU A 87 -4.68 0.95 4.97
N LEU A 88 -5.55 -0.04 5.11
CA LEU A 88 -5.40 -1.38 4.51
C LEU A 88 -5.62 -1.43 2.99
N MET A 89 -6.17 -0.36 2.41
CA MET A 89 -6.27 -0.17 0.97
C MET A 89 -5.10 0.65 0.42
N ALA A 90 -4.65 1.67 1.15
CA ALA A 90 -3.52 2.52 0.78
C ALA A 90 -2.21 1.73 0.77
N ILE A 91 -2.04 0.83 1.75
CA ILE A 91 -1.07 -0.27 1.68
C ILE A 91 -1.84 -1.47 1.17
N PRO A 92 -1.51 -2.06 0.02
CA PRO A 92 -2.45 -2.89 -0.72
C PRO A 92 -2.61 -4.32 -0.17
N VAL A 93 -3.13 -4.40 1.05
CA VAL A 93 -3.52 -5.61 1.76
C VAL A 93 -4.91 -6.03 1.28
N ILE A 94 -5.87 -5.10 1.25
CA ILE A 94 -7.25 -5.34 0.79
C ILE A 94 -7.56 -4.37 -0.36
N ALA A 95 -6.76 -4.44 -1.42
CA ALA A 95 -6.94 -3.59 -2.60
C ALA A 95 -7.59 -4.37 -3.74
N PHE A 96 -8.31 -3.66 -4.62
CA PHE A 96 -8.72 -4.24 -5.90
C PHE A 96 -7.51 -4.33 -6.82
N GLY A 97 -7.01 -5.55 -7.04
CA GLY A 97 -5.70 -5.79 -7.63
C GLY A 97 -5.41 -5.02 -8.93
N PRO A 98 -6.31 -5.05 -9.93
CA PRO A 98 -6.09 -4.33 -11.17
C PRO A 98 -5.94 -2.81 -10.99
N ALA A 99 -6.78 -2.20 -10.15
CA ALA A 99 -6.69 -0.76 -9.87
C ALA A 99 -5.36 -0.43 -9.18
N GLN A 100 -4.92 -1.30 -8.26
CA GLN A 100 -3.65 -1.11 -7.58
C GLN A 100 -2.45 -1.29 -8.49
N ALA A 101 -2.52 -2.17 -9.50
CA ALA A 101 -1.48 -2.30 -10.51
C ALA A 101 -1.31 -0.99 -11.31
N GLY A 102 -2.42 -0.42 -11.81
CA GLY A 102 -2.38 0.88 -12.48
C GLY A 102 -1.82 1.98 -11.59
N MET A 103 -2.27 2.03 -10.33
CA MET A 103 -1.83 3.03 -9.35
C MET A 103 -0.35 2.92 -9.02
N ALA A 104 0.14 1.70 -8.75
CA ALA A 104 1.55 1.45 -8.44
C ALA A 104 2.48 1.85 -9.59
N TYR A 105 2.07 1.64 -10.85
CA TYR A 105 2.84 2.06 -12.00
C TYR A 105 2.96 3.59 -12.09
N ILE A 106 1.84 4.31 -12.00
CA ILE A 106 1.85 5.78 -12.11
C ILE A 106 2.65 6.41 -10.98
N LEU A 107 2.45 5.95 -9.74
CA LEU A 107 3.20 6.44 -8.58
C LEU A 107 4.71 6.14 -8.69
N ARG A 108 5.07 5.00 -9.28
CA ARG A 108 6.47 4.70 -9.58
C ARG A 108 7.05 5.67 -10.60
N CYS A 109 6.35 5.95 -11.69
CA CYS A 109 6.82 6.94 -12.67
C CYS A 109 6.96 8.33 -12.04
N PHE A 110 6.01 8.75 -11.21
CA PHE A 110 6.11 9.99 -10.44
C PHE A 110 7.33 10.00 -9.51
N SER A 111 7.64 8.87 -8.86
CA SER A 111 8.82 8.76 -7.97
C SER A 111 10.18 8.85 -8.66
N TYR A 112 10.19 8.73 -9.99
CA TYR A 112 11.37 8.84 -10.85
C TYR A 112 11.27 10.01 -11.83
N GLU A 113 10.28 10.90 -11.68
CA GLU A 113 10.01 12.01 -12.60
C GLU A 113 9.93 11.58 -14.07
N ARG A 114 9.51 10.33 -14.34
CA ARG A 114 9.37 9.81 -15.70
C ARG A 114 8.10 10.34 -16.34
N PRO A 115 8.15 10.74 -17.63
CA PRO A 115 6.96 11.14 -18.36
C PRO A 115 5.99 9.96 -18.48
N THR A 116 4.70 10.25 -18.37
CA THR A 116 3.61 9.27 -18.48
C THR A 116 2.47 9.86 -19.28
N PHE A 117 1.79 9.05 -20.09
CA PHE A 117 0.56 9.40 -20.79
C PHE A 117 -0.69 9.29 -19.89
N TYR A 118 -0.47 9.20 -18.58
CA TYR A 118 -1.47 9.23 -17.52
C TYR A 118 -2.53 8.13 -17.66
N TRP A 119 -3.68 8.41 -18.27
CA TRP A 119 -4.82 7.49 -18.32
C TRP A 119 -4.55 6.24 -19.18
N SER A 120 -3.90 6.41 -20.34
CA SER A 120 -3.54 5.26 -21.19
C SER A 120 -2.64 4.31 -20.44
N ASP A 121 -1.57 4.83 -19.83
CA ASP A 121 -0.59 4.03 -19.10
C ASP A 121 -1.23 3.31 -17.90
N PHE A 122 -2.11 3.99 -17.16
CA PHE A 122 -2.85 3.40 -16.05
C PHE A 122 -3.70 2.21 -16.52
N LYS A 123 -4.48 2.42 -17.60
CA LYS A 123 -5.38 1.40 -18.16
C LYS A 123 -4.61 0.24 -18.77
N ASP A 124 -3.51 0.51 -19.45
CA ASP A 124 -2.69 -0.50 -20.09
C ASP A 124 -2.02 -1.39 -19.03
N LYS A 125 -1.45 -0.80 -17.98
CA LYS A 125 -0.82 -1.56 -16.89
C LYS A 125 -1.82 -2.34 -16.05
N MET A 126 -3.02 -1.79 -15.84
CA MET A 126 -4.13 -2.51 -15.23
C MET A 126 -4.53 -3.74 -16.05
N LYS A 127 -4.61 -3.63 -17.38
CA LYS A 127 -4.99 -4.73 -18.28
C LYS A 127 -3.91 -5.80 -18.41
N GLU A 128 -2.66 -5.37 -18.61
CA GLU A 128 -1.49 -6.25 -18.72
C GLU A 128 -1.37 -7.17 -17.50
N ASN A 129 -1.60 -6.62 -16.30
CA ASN A 129 -1.49 -7.34 -15.04
C ASN A 129 -2.85 -7.82 -14.49
N PHE A 130 -3.93 -7.78 -15.26
CA PHE A 130 -5.29 -7.98 -14.73
C PHE A 130 -5.46 -9.32 -14.01
N LYS A 131 -5.12 -10.43 -14.68
CA LYS A 131 -5.26 -11.78 -14.10
C LYS A 131 -4.32 -11.98 -12.92
N GLN A 132 -3.07 -11.56 -13.04
CA GLN A 132 -2.07 -11.74 -11.99
C GLN A 132 -2.40 -10.92 -10.75
N SER A 133 -2.79 -9.66 -10.93
CA SER A 133 -3.16 -8.75 -9.85
C SER A 133 -4.45 -9.18 -9.14
N LEU A 134 -5.44 -9.71 -9.86
CA LEU A 134 -6.63 -10.30 -9.22
C LEU A 134 -6.27 -11.49 -8.33
N VAL A 135 -5.44 -12.41 -8.81
CA VAL A 135 -4.97 -13.55 -8.01
C VAL A 135 -4.21 -13.06 -6.78
N VAL A 136 -3.35 -12.05 -6.93
CA VAL A 136 -2.63 -11.44 -5.82
C VAL A 136 -3.60 -10.81 -4.80
N SER A 137 -4.61 -10.06 -5.23
CA SER A 137 -5.60 -9.47 -4.32
C SER A 137 -6.40 -10.51 -3.55
N LEU A 138 -6.76 -11.63 -4.19
CA LEU A 138 -7.47 -12.73 -3.53
C LEU A 138 -6.59 -13.45 -2.51
N ILE A 139 -5.32 -13.71 -2.84
CA ILE A 139 -4.37 -14.30 -1.90
C ILE A 139 -4.16 -13.38 -0.70
N ASN A 140 -3.96 -12.07 -0.93
CA ASN A 140 -3.77 -11.11 0.17
C ASN A 140 -5.02 -11.02 1.05
N LEU A 141 -6.22 -10.94 0.45
CA LEU A 141 -7.48 -10.91 1.19
C LEU A 141 -7.66 -12.19 2.02
N ALA A 142 -7.45 -13.36 1.43
CA ALA A 142 -7.57 -14.63 2.14
C ALA A 142 -6.57 -14.72 3.29
N ALA A 143 -5.28 -14.41 3.04
CA ALA A 143 -4.25 -14.41 4.08
C ALA A 143 -4.58 -13.45 5.22
N PHE A 144 -5.12 -12.27 4.91
CA PHE A 144 -5.52 -11.30 5.93
C PHE A 144 -6.71 -11.80 6.76
N ILE A 145 -7.73 -12.41 6.14
CA ILE A 145 -8.87 -13.00 6.85
C ILE A 145 -8.41 -14.14 7.76
N PHE A 146 -7.49 -15.00 7.30
CA PHE A 146 -6.90 -16.04 8.15
C PHE A 146 -6.19 -15.45 9.36
N LEU A 147 -5.37 -14.41 9.18
CA LEU A 147 -4.72 -13.72 10.29
C LEU A 147 -5.73 -13.12 11.28
N LEU A 148 -6.81 -12.49 10.79
CA LEU A 148 -7.87 -11.96 11.66
C LEU A 148 -8.55 -13.07 12.47
N PHE A 149 -8.82 -14.21 11.84
CA PHE A 149 -9.40 -15.38 12.52
C PHE A 149 -8.44 -15.95 13.57
N ASP A 150 -7.14 -16.01 13.28
CA ASP A 150 -6.12 -16.44 14.25
C ASP A 150 -6.08 -15.49 15.45
N PHE A 151 -6.08 -14.16 15.25
CA PHE A 151 -6.16 -13.20 16.35
C PHE A 151 -7.41 -13.38 17.21
N TYR A 152 -8.56 -13.64 16.57
CA TYR A 152 -9.80 -13.89 17.29
C TYR A 152 -9.70 -15.13 18.18
N LEU A 153 -9.26 -16.27 17.63
CA LEU A 153 -9.14 -17.52 18.38
C LEU A 153 -8.11 -17.42 19.51
N TYR A 154 -6.91 -16.89 19.22
CA TYR A 154 -5.87 -16.75 20.24
C TYR A 154 -6.22 -15.70 21.29
N GLY A 155 -6.99 -14.67 20.93
CA GLY A 155 -7.55 -13.71 21.88
C GLY A 155 -8.54 -14.36 22.85
N GLN A 156 -9.46 -15.20 22.35
CA GLN A 156 -10.43 -15.92 23.19
C GLN A 156 -9.77 -16.95 24.11
N ILE A 157 -8.76 -17.68 23.63
CA ILE A 157 -8.07 -18.69 24.45
C ILE A 157 -7.24 -18.01 25.54
N SER A 158 -6.54 -16.92 25.21
CA SER A 158 -5.69 -16.20 26.17
C SER A 158 -6.50 -15.54 27.30
N GLN A 159 -7.75 -15.13 27.07
CA GLN A 159 -8.60 -14.56 28.13
C GLN A 159 -9.10 -15.60 29.13
N ASN A 160 -9.23 -16.86 28.69
CA ASN A 160 -9.74 -17.95 29.51
C ASN A 160 -8.63 -18.76 30.22
N THR A 161 -7.36 -18.51 29.86
CA THR A 161 -6.21 -19.26 30.39
C THR A 161 -5.03 -18.32 30.62
N ASP A 162 -4.68 -18.05 31.89
CA ASP A 162 -3.49 -17.29 32.28
C ASP A 162 -2.21 -18.10 32.06
N ASN A 163 -1.81 -18.27 30.79
CA ASN A 163 -0.59 -18.95 30.42
C ASN A 163 0.27 -18.02 29.55
N LEU A 164 1.50 -17.77 30.02
CA LEU A 164 2.52 -16.95 29.35
C LEU A 164 2.75 -17.36 27.90
N LEU A 165 2.59 -18.65 27.56
CA LEU A 165 2.74 -19.17 26.21
C LEU A 165 1.74 -18.53 25.22
N PHE A 166 0.49 -18.29 25.62
CA PHE A 166 -0.52 -17.66 24.75
C PHE A 166 -0.23 -16.17 24.52
N TYR A 167 0.32 -15.46 25.50
CA TYR A 167 0.77 -14.08 25.30
C TYR A 167 1.92 -13.99 24.29
N VAL A 168 2.91 -14.89 24.39
CA VAL A 168 4.02 -14.97 23.42
C VAL A 168 3.50 -15.29 22.02
N ALA A 169 2.55 -16.21 21.89
CA ALA A 169 1.92 -16.54 20.61
C ALA A 169 1.21 -15.33 19.99
N ASN A 170 0.46 -14.55 20.78
CA ASN A 170 -0.19 -13.33 20.32
C ASN A 170 0.82 -12.28 19.81
N ILE A 171 1.93 -12.07 20.53
CA ILE A 171 3.00 -11.16 20.08
C ILE A 171 3.59 -11.63 18.74
N PHE A 172 3.82 -12.93 18.59
CA PHE A 172 4.33 -13.50 17.36
C PHE A 172 3.35 -13.32 16.18
N LEU A 173 2.05 -13.48 16.41
CA LEU A 173 1.01 -13.19 15.42
C LEU A 173 1.02 -11.71 15.00
N PHE A 174 1.16 -10.77 15.94
CA PHE A 174 1.32 -9.34 15.64
C PHE A 174 2.56 -9.07 14.77
N MET A 175 3.68 -9.75 15.04
CA MET A 175 4.86 -9.67 14.19
C MET A 175 4.61 -10.18 12.77
N ILE A 176 3.90 -11.31 12.62
CA ILE A 176 3.53 -11.86 11.31
C ILE A 176 2.63 -10.86 10.56
N LEU A 177 1.66 -10.26 11.23
CA LEU A 177 0.77 -9.25 10.64
C LEU A 177 1.55 -8.06 10.10
N ILE A 178 2.44 -7.48 10.91
CA ILE A 178 3.30 -6.35 10.50
C ILE A 178 4.15 -6.75 9.30
N LEU A 179 4.77 -7.93 9.34
CA LEU A 179 5.59 -8.44 8.25
C LEU A 179 4.77 -8.64 6.96
N PHE A 180 3.55 -9.15 7.08
CA PHE A 180 2.62 -9.32 5.95
C PHE A 180 2.21 -7.97 5.33
N ILE A 181 1.89 -6.98 6.15
CA ILE A 181 1.59 -5.61 5.68
C ILE A 181 2.82 -5.04 4.95
N MET A 182 4.02 -5.23 5.50
CA MET A 182 5.26 -4.79 4.86
C MET A 182 5.50 -5.49 3.53
N MET A 183 5.22 -6.79 3.41
CA MET A 183 5.28 -7.50 2.13
C MET A 183 4.34 -6.86 1.10
N ALA A 184 3.10 -6.53 1.49
CA ALA A 184 2.11 -5.94 0.60
C ALA A 184 2.60 -4.64 -0.07
N MET A 185 3.44 -3.86 0.62
CA MET A 185 4.03 -2.64 0.07
C MET A 185 4.95 -2.91 -1.14
N TYR A 186 5.56 -4.10 -1.23
CA TYR A 186 6.48 -4.47 -2.33
C TYR A 186 5.78 -5.17 -3.50
N ILE A 187 4.71 -5.91 -3.22
CA ILE A 187 4.07 -6.82 -4.19
C ILE A 187 3.66 -6.09 -5.47
N TYR A 188 2.87 -5.02 -5.38
CA TYR A 188 2.37 -4.32 -6.57
C TYR A 188 3.46 -3.55 -7.32
N PRO A 189 4.33 -2.77 -6.67
CA PRO A 189 5.46 -2.12 -7.35
C PRO A 189 6.38 -3.11 -8.08
N MET A 190 6.64 -4.29 -7.51
CA MET A 190 7.42 -5.33 -8.19
C MET A 190 6.67 -5.92 -9.39
N MET A 191 5.39 -6.26 -9.21
CA MET A 191 4.56 -6.90 -10.25
C MET A 191 4.47 -6.05 -11.51
N VAL A 192 4.34 -4.74 -11.39
CA VAL A 192 4.19 -3.83 -12.54
C VAL A 192 5.51 -3.44 -13.18
N SER A 193 6.63 -3.70 -12.50
CA SER A 193 7.97 -3.31 -12.94
C SER A 193 8.76 -4.48 -13.52
N TYR A 194 8.46 -5.70 -13.10
CA TYR A 194 9.21 -6.90 -13.44
C TYR A 194 8.26 -8.06 -13.74
N GLU A 195 8.56 -8.81 -14.79
CA GLU A 195 7.82 -10.02 -15.17
C GLU A 195 8.18 -11.19 -14.24
N LEU A 196 7.60 -11.19 -13.04
CA LEU A 196 7.79 -12.23 -12.04
C LEU A 196 6.54 -13.09 -11.90
N LYS A 197 6.70 -14.41 -11.84
CA LYS A 197 5.60 -15.31 -11.45
C LYS A 197 5.16 -14.99 -10.01
N THR A 198 3.87 -15.16 -9.70
CA THR A 198 3.30 -14.89 -8.37
C THR A 198 4.08 -15.53 -7.22
N LYS A 199 4.57 -16.77 -7.38
CA LYS A 199 5.42 -17.43 -6.37
C LYS A 199 6.70 -16.63 -6.04
N TYR A 200 7.38 -16.14 -7.07
CA TYR A 200 8.60 -15.34 -6.89
C TYR A 200 8.29 -13.94 -6.38
N LEU A 201 7.13 -13.39 -6.72
CA LEU A 201 6.66 -12.12 -6.20
C LEU A 201 6.56 -12.14 -4.67
N TYR A 202 5.87 -13.13 -4.10
CA TYR A 202 5.74 -13.26 -2.64
C TYR A 202 7.07 -13.62 -1.97
N LYS A 203 7.88 -14.50 -2.58
CA LYS A 203 9.21 -14.84 -2.04
C LYS A 203 10.11 -13.60 -1.97
N ASN A 204 10.14 -12.79 -3.02
CA ASN A 204 10.93 -11.56 -3.05
C ASN A 204 10.37 -10.51 -2.09
N ALA A 205 9.03 -10.35 -2.02
CA ALA A 205 8.39 -9.44 -1.07
C ALA A 205 8.74 -9.79 0.38
N PHE A 206 8.76 -11.08 0.72
CA PHE A 206 9.17 -11.57 2.04
C PHE A 206 10.65 -11.26 2.34
N LEU A 207 11.54 -11.48 1.37
CA LEU A 207 12.96 -11.16 1.54
C LEU A 207 13.19 -9.66 1.70
N PHE A 208 12.45 -8.81 0.98
CA PHE A 208 12.55 -7.35 1.14
C PHE A 208 11.94 -6.85 2.46
N SER A 209 10.83 -7.46 2.91
CA SER A 209 10.19 -7.07 4.17
C SER A 209 11.13 -7.32 5.35
N ILE A 210 11.80 -8.48 5.40
CA ILE A 210 12.79 -8.84 6.43
C ILE A 210 14.09 -8.06 6.23
N GLY A 211 14.66 -8.07 5.02
CA GLY A 211 15.97 -7.49 4.74
C GLY A 211 16.06 -5.99 5.00
N ARG A 212 14.91 -5.28 4.99
CA ARG A 212 14.81 -3.87 5.35
C ARG A 212 13.72 -3.60 6.39
N PHE A 213 13.67 -4.43 7.43
CA PHE A 213 12.62 -4.35 8.45
C PHE A 213 12.44 -2.93 9.03
N LEU A 214 13.51 -2.31 9.55
CA LEU A 214 13.43 -0.99 10.17
C LEU A 214 13.01 0.14 9.19
N PRO A 215 13.62 0.29 7.99
CA PRO A 215 13.14 1.27 7.01
C PRO A 215 11.66 1.07 6.63
N ASN A 216 11.23 -0.17 6.44
CA ASN A 216 9.85 -0.49 6.10
C ASN A 216 8.89 -0.10 7.24
N LEU A 217 9.29 -0.31 8.49
CA LEU A 217 8.52 0.09 9.67
C LEU A 217 8.35 1.61 9.74
N VAL A 218 9.39 2.38 9.40
CA VAL A 218 9.31 3.85 9.33
C VAL A 218 8.31 4.29 8.25
N VAL A 219 8.35 3.68 7.06
CA VAL A 219 7.39 4.01 5.98
C VAL A 219 5.97 3.63 6.39
N LEU A 220 5.77 2.46 7.00
CA LEU A 220 4.49 2.03 7.54
C LEU A 220 3.97 3.02 8.59
N PHE A 221 4.83 3.48 9.49
CA PHE A 221 4.48 4.49 10.50
C PHE A 221 4.11 5.84 9.88
N ILE A 222 4.80 6.29 8.84
CA ILE A 222 4.42 7.51 8.11
C ILE A 222 3.04 7.34 7.45
N CYS A 223 2.79 6.20 6.81
CA CYS A 223 1.47 5.90 6.23
C CYS A 223 0.37 5.85 7.31
N PHE A 224 0.66 5.24 8.46
CA PHE A 224 -0.24 5.21 9.61
C PHE A 224 -0.57 6.63 10.09
N LEU A 225 0.43 7.51 10.24
CA LEU A 225 0.21 8.90 10.64
C LEU A 225 -0.61 9.69 9.61
N LEU A 226 -0.31 9.53 8.32
CA LEU A 226 -1.05 10.21 7.25
C LEU A 226 -2.54 9.85 7.22
N ILE A 227 -2.89 8.64 7.68
CA ILE A 227 -4.27 8.16 7.65
C ILE A 227 -4.97 8.32 9.00
N LEU A 228 -4.34 7.98 10.12
CA LEU A 228 -5.00 7.94 11.43
C LEU A 228 -4.84 9.22 12.25
N ALA A 229 -3.78 10.02 12.03
CA ALA A 229 -3.64 11.29 12.77
C ALA A 229 -4.82 12.26 12.51
N PRO A 230 -5.37 12.40 11.28
CA PRO A 230 -6.57 13.20 11.04
C PRO A 230 -7.79 12.79 11.87
N VAL A 231 -7.93 11.49 12.21
CA VAL A 231 -9.04 10.97 13.02
C VAL A 231 -8.95 11.46 14.46
N LEU A 232 -7.72 11.53 15.01
CA LEU A 232 -7.52 12.03 16.37
C LEU A 232 -8.02 13.47 16.52
N ILE A 233 -7.90 14.28 15.46
CA ILE A 233 -8.44 15.64 15.43
C ILE A 233 -9.97 15.61 15.48
N VAL A 234 -10.61 14.70 14.72
CA VAL A 234 -12.07 14.53 14.76
C VAL A 234 -12.55 14.12 16.14
N VAL A 235 -11.91 13.12 16.75
CA VAL A 235 -12.27 12.59 18.08
C VAL A 235 -12.11 13.67 19.15
N TYR A 236 -11.04 14.47 19.08
CA TYR A 236 -10.79 15.53 20.03
C TYR A 236 -11.76 16.72 19.89
N VAL A 237 -12.10 17.11 18.65
CA VAL A 237 -12.96 18.28 18.40
C VAL A 237 -14.45 17.95 18.46
N GLY A 238 -14.86 16.74 18.06
CA GLY A 238 -16.25 16.28 18.10
C GLY A 238 -17.21 17.03 17.15
N ASN A 239 -16.69 17.61 16.05
CA ASN A 239 -17.49 18.45 15.15
C ASN A 239 -17.67 17.82 13.75
N ALA A 240 -18.92 17.80 13.27
CA ALA A 240 -19.28 17.23 11.96
C ALA A 240 -18.62 17.94 10.76
N MET A 241 -18.35 19.25 10.84
CA MET A 241 -17.63 19.97 9.80
C MET A 241 -16.17 19.50 9.69
N VAL A 242 -15.52 19.23 10.83
CA VAL A 242 -14.15 18.69 10.84
C VAL A 242 -14.14 17.30 10.23
N LEU A 243 -15.14 16.46 10.56
CA LEU A 243 -15.31 15.14 9.95
C LEU A 243 -15.42 15.25 8.42
N ALA A 244 -16.26 16.14 7.90
CA ALA A 244 -16.42 16.35 6.45
C ALA A 244 -15.11 16.75 5.75
N ILE A 245 -14.30 17.61 6.38
CA ILE A 245 -12.99 18.01 5.85
C ILE A 245 -12.02 16.82 5.80
N ILE A 246 -12.01 15.98 6.84
CA ILE A 246 -11.16 14.77 6.86
C ILE A 246 -11.60 13.75 5.80
N TYR A 247 -12.91 13.60 5.58
CA TYR A 247 -13.44 12.76 4.50
C TYR A 247 -13.03 13.27 3.12
N LEU A 248 -13.08 14.58 2.92
CA LEU A 248 -12.59 15.19 1.68
C LEU A 248 -11.11 14.89 1.48
N TYR A 249 -10.29 14.99 2.54
CA TYR A 249 -8.89 14.59 2.48
C TYR A 249 -8.71 13.12 2.07
N TYR A 250 -9.44 12.18 2.67
CA TYR A 250 -9.35 10.76 2.27
C TYR A 250 -9.80 10.53 0.83
N MET A 251 -10.86 11.19 0.38
CA MET A 251 -11.37 11.08 -0.98
C MET A 251 -10.39 11.61 -2.03
N VAL A 252 -9.57 12.59 -1.66
CA VAL A 252 -8.68 13.32 -2.58
C VAL A 252 -7.24 12.79 -2.52
N LEU A 253 -6.75 12.36 -1.35
CA LEU A 253 -5.35 11.94 -1.14
C LEU A 253 -5.17 10.65 -0.33
N GLY A 254 -6.25 10.03 0.15
CA GLY A 254 -6.18 8.89 1.09
C GLY A 254 -5.42 7.66 0.57
N PHE A 255 -5.33 7.46 -0.74
CA PHE A 255 -4.60 6.35 -1.34
C PHE A 255 -3.34 6.81 -2.08
N SER A 256 -3.43 7.93 -2.81
CA SER A 256 -2.35 8.43 -3.66
C SER A 256 -1.16 8.97 -2.86
N LEU A 257 -1.39 9.65 -1.74
CA LEU A 257 -0.31 10.22 -0.92
C LEU A 257 0.50 9.14 -0.16
N PRO A 258 -0.11 8.21 0.60
CA PRO A 258 0.64 7.11 1.21
C PRO A 258 1.28 6.19 0.16
N GLY A 259 0.61 5.98 -0.99
CA GLY A 259 1.17 5.25 -2.11
C GLY A 259 2.41 5.92 -2.71
N LEU A 260 2.40 7.26 -2.84
CA LEU A 260 3.55 8.04 -3.30
C LEU A 260 4.71 7.93 -2.32
N VAL A 261 4.45 8.11 -1.03
CA VAL A 261 5.46 7.92 0.04
C VAL A 261 6.08 6.53 -0.09
N SER A 262 5.24 5.48 -0.10
CA SER A 262 5.70 4.09 -0.25
C SER A 262 6.55 3.90 -1.51
N SER A 263 6.11 4.43 -2.65
CA SER A 263 6.83 4.35 -3.93
C SER A 263 8.21 5.01 -3.89
N PHE A 264 8.35 6.15 -3.23
CA PHE A 264 9.64 6.84 -3.10
C PHE A 264 10.65 6.07 -2.25
N PHE A 265 10.20 5.32 -1.24
CA PHE A 265 11.10 4.52 -0.43
C PHE A 265 11.41 3.16 -1.06
N ILE A 266 10.39 2.50 -1.63
CA ILE A 266 10.45 1.09 -2.05
C ILE A 266 11.08 0.93 -3.43
N ASN A 267 10.73 1.78 -4.40
CA ASN A 267 11.19 1.60 -5.78
C ASN A 267 12.72 1.54 -5.93
N PRO A 268 13.52 2.38 -5.24
CA PRO A 268 14.98 2.28 -5.29
C PRO A 268 15.51 0.97 -4.69
N VAL A 269 14.83 0.42 -3.68
CA VAL A 269 15.20 -0.86 -3.08
C VAL A 269 15.02 -1.97 -4.10
N ILE A 270 13.84 -2.06 -4.69
CA ILE A 270 13.52 -3.07 -5.69
C ILE A 270 14.53 -3.01 -6.83
N ASP A 271 14.77 -1.81 -7.36
CA ASP A 271 15.67 -1.58 -8.48
C ASP A 271 17.11 -2.01 -8.19
N LYS A 272 17.58 -1.84 -6.95
CA LYS A 272 18.94 -2.22 -6.55
C LYS A 272 19.17 -3.73 -6.63
N TYR A 273 18.14 -4.55 -6.39
CA TYR A 273 18.29 -6.01 -6.30
C TYR A 273 17.67 -6.78 -7.47
N LEU A 274 16.73 -6.19 -8.21
CA LEU A 274 16.04 -6.85 -9.32
C LEU A 274 16.44 -6.34 -10.71
N LYS A 275 17.16 -5.20 -10.83
CA LYS A 275 17.66 -4.79 -12.15
C LYS A 275 18.63 -5.87 -12.66
N PRO A 276 18.40 -6.45 -13.85
CA PRO A 276 19.39 -7.33 -14.45
C PRO A 276 20.69 -6.56 -14.64
N ALA A 277 21.83 -7.23 -14.42
CA ALA A 277 23.12 -6.66 -14.76
C ALA A 277 23.08 -6.20 -16.23
N PRO A 278 23.64 -5.02 -16.58
CA PRO A 278 23.68 -4.59 -17.97
C PRO A 278 24.29 -5.73 -18.77
N ALA A 279 23.58 -6.18 -19.81
CA ALA A 279 24.12 -7.17 -20.73
C ALA A 279 25.47 -6.62 -21.18
N GLN A 280 26.55 -7.35 -20.87
CA GLN A 280 27.85 -7.05 -21.44
C GLN A 280 27.60 -6.97 -22.94
N ALA A 281 27.71 -5.77 -23.50
CA ALA A 281 27.64 -5.60 -24.94
C ALA A 281 28.77 -6.48 -25.46
N ASN A 282 28.41 -7.58 -26.12
CA ASN A 282 29.35 -8.42 -26.83
C ASN A 282 30.05 -7.49 -27.82
N SER A 283 31.28 -7.12 -27.48
CA SER A 283 32.22 -6.50 -28.38
C SER A 283 32.66 -7.58 -29.35
N GLU A 284 31.93 -7.71 -30.45
CA GLU A 284 32.40 -8.32 -31.70
C GLU A 284 32.37 -7.27 -32.80
#